data_AF-A0A078S871-F1
#
_entry.id   AF-A0A078S871-F1
#
_cell.length_a   1.000
_cell.length_b   1.000
_cell.length_c   1.000
_cell.angle_alpha   90.00
_cell.angle_beta   90.00
_cell.angle_gamma   90.00
#
_symmetry.space_group_name_H-M   'P 1'
#
loop_
_entity.id
_entity.type
_entity.pdbx_description
1 polymer ?
#
loop_
_entity_poly.entity_id
_entity_poly.type
_entity_poly.pdbx_seq_one_letter_code
_entity_poly.pdbx_strand_id
1 'polypeptide(L)' 'MIGKIRKGRSFGGCIRYVTQKDDAEIIASEGVLLGTAEEMARSFRWQCLLNPDVAKPVGHIALSFKPEDAPRLTDAF' A
#
# COMPACT_ATOMS: atom_id res chain seq x y z
N MET A 1 0.00 10.19 -15.90
CA MET A 1 -0.31 9.57 -14.58
C MET A 1 -1.70 10.00 -14.11
N ILE A 2 -2.48 9.08 -13.57
CA ILE A 2 -3.78 9.31 -12.89
C ILE A 2 -3.71 8.67 -11.51
N GLY A 3 -4.12 9.42 -10.48
CA GLY A 3 -4.21 8.91 -9.10
C GLY A 3 -5.65 8.61 -8.71
N LYS A 4 -5.89 7.46 -8.06
CA LYS A 4 -7.17 7.09 -7.47
C LYS A 4 -7.02 6.87 -5.97
N ILE A 5 -7.67 7.72 -5.18
CA ILE A 5 -7.63 7.68 -3.72
C ILE A 5 -8.83 6.87 -3.20
N ARG A 6 -8.57 5.93 -2.29
CA ARG A 6 -9.59 5.19 -1.54
C ARG A 6 -9.30 5.22 -0.03
N LYS A 7 -10.37 5.34 0.75
CA LYS A 7 -10.34 5.16 2.21
C LYS A 7 -11.05 3.87 2.60
N GLY A 8 -10.42 3.05 3.42
CA GLY A 8 -10.89 1.71 3.79
C GLY A 8 -10.78 1.41 5.28
N ARG A 9 -11.28 0.24 5.68
CA ARG A 9 -11.25 -0.26 7.06
C ARG A 9 -10.35 -1.48 7.28
N SER A 10 -9.93 -2.15 6.21
CA SER A 10 -9.19 -3.42 6.30
C SER A 10 -7.81 -3.30 5.68
N PHE A 11 -6.78 -3.30 6.54
CA PHE A 11 -5.38 -3.37 6.09
C PHE A 11 -5.10 -4.70 5.39
N GLY A 12 -5.57 -5.82 5.95
CA GLY A 12 -5.31 -7.14 5.38
C GLY A 12 -5.88 -7.30 3.96
N GLY A 13 -7.07 -6.75 3.69
CA GLY A 13 -7.62 -6.72 2.34
C GLY A 13 -6.80 -5.86 1.39
N CYS A 14 -6.37 -4.67 1.84
CA CYS A 14 -5.58 -3.75 1.04
C CYS A 14 -4.19 -4.31 0.72
N ILE A 15 -3.50 -4.89 1.70
CA ILE A 15 -2.15 -5.43 1.54
C ILE A 15 -2.17 -6.60 0.57
N ARG A 16 -3.07 -7.58 0.78
CA ARG A 16 -3.19 -8.72 -0.15
C ARG A 16 -3.49 -8.25 -1.58
N TYR A 17 -4.34 -7.24 -1.74
CA TYR A 17 -4.64 -6.67 -3.06
C TYR A 17 -3.40 -6.12 -3.78
N VAL A 18 -2.46 -5.49 -3.06
CA VAL A 18 -1.26 -4.89 -3.67
C VAL A 18 -0.07 -5.84 -3.73
N THR A 19 0.07 -6.79 -2.81
CA THR A 19 1.24 -7.67 -2.72
C THR A 19 1.05 -9.05 -3.35
N GLN A 20 -0.17 -9.50 -3.65
CA GLN A 20 -0.43 -10.82 -4.26
C GLN A 20 -0.54 -10.74 -5.79
N LYS A 21 0.29 -9.92 -6.42
CA LYS A 21 0.48 -9.93 -7.87
C LYS A 21 1.86 -10.48 -8.17
N ASP A 22 2.01 -11.19 -9.28
CA ASP A 22 3.27 -11.86 -9.63
C ASP A 22 4.44 -10.87 -9.79
N ASP A 23 4.14 -9.63 -10.16
CA ASP A 23 5.08 -8.53 -10.41
C ASP A 23 5.07 -7.46 -9.30
N ALA A 24 4.46 -7.74 -8.14
CA ALA A 24 4.41 -6.78 -7.05
C ALA A 24 5.75 -6.68 -6.31
N GLU A 25 6.30 -5.47 -6.24
CA GLU A 25 7.51 -5.16 -5.47
C GLU A 25 7.28 -4.04 -4.45
N ILE A 26 7.88 -4.18 -3.28
CA ILE A 26 7.86 -3.15 -2.23
C ILE A 26 9.09 -2.26 -2.41
N ILE A 27 8.87 -1.04 -2.90
CA ILE A 27 9.94 -0.07 -3.15
C ILE A 27 10.31 0.79 -1.93
N ALA A 28 9.41 0.89 -0.95
CA ALA A 28 9.61 1.66 0.27
C ALA A 28 8.64 1.20 1.37
N SER A 29 9.09 1.24 2.63
CA SER A 29 8.25 0.97 3.78
C SER A 29 8.78 1.64 5.04
N GLU A 30 7.88 2.07 5.93
CA GLU A 30 8.24 2.64 7.22
C GLU A 30 7.32 2.09 8.32
N GLY A 31 7.90 1.70 9.46
CA GLY A 31 7.14 1.25 10.64
C GLY A 31 6.36 -0.06 10.47
N VAL A 32 6.65 -0.86 9.45
CA VAL A 32 5.95 -2.13 9.16
C VAL A 32 6.92 -3.29 8.95
N LEU A 33 6.52 -4.47 9.40
CA LEU A 33 7.27 -5.71 9.19
C LEU A 33 6.99 -6.27 7.80
N LEU A 34 8.01 -6.38 6.94
CA LEU A 34 7.94 -6.85 5.56
C LEU A 34 7.99 -8.38 5.40
N GLY A 35 7.46 -9.12 6.38
CA GLY A 35 7.34 -10.57 6.27
C GLY A 35 6.12 -10.94 5.43
N THR A 36 5.13 -11.54 6.09
CA THR A 36 3.87 -11.90 5.47
C THR A 36 2.90 -10.71 5.37
N ALA A 37 1.94 -10.80 4.45
CA ALA A 37 0.83 -9.84 4.37
C ALA A 37 0.07 -9.69 5.70
N GLU A 38 0.04 -10.75 6.52
CA GLU A 38 -0.55 -10.72 7.86
C GLU A 38 0.28 -9.91 8.85
N GLU A 39 1.61 -10.06 8.84
CA GLU A 39 2.53 -9.29 9.68
C GLU A 39 2.52 -7.80 9.34
N MET A 40 2.49 -7.48 8.04
CA MET A 40 2.30 -6.10 7.57
C MET A 40 0.97 -5.53 8.08
N ALA A 41 -0.14 -6.27 7.89
CA ALA A 41 -1.46 -5.84 8.34
C ALA A 41 -1.53 -5.66 9.85
N ARG A 42 -0.84 -6.52 10.61
CA ARG A 42 -0.71 -6.41 12.06
C ARG A 42 0.04 -5.14 12.44
N SER A 43 1.17 -4.84 11.78
CA SER A 43 1.95 -3.62 12.03
C SER A 43 1.09 -2.36 11.90
N PHE A 44 0.32 -2.23 10.81
CA PHE A 44 -0.61 -1.10 10.64
C PHE A 44 -1.73 -1.06 11.69
N ARG A 45 -2.28 -2.22 12.07
CA ARG A 45 -3.30 -2.28 13.13
C ARG A 45 -2.77 -1.76 14.46
N TRP A 46 -1.54 -2.09 14.83
CA TRP A 46 -0.90 -1.55 16.04
C TRP A 46 -0.81 -0.03 16.00
N GLN A 47 -0.40 0.53 14.85
CA GLN A 47 -0.33 1.99 14.69
C GLN A 47 -1.70 2.68 14.83
N CYS A 48 -2.79 2.03 14.41
CA CYS A 48 -4.14 2.58 14.55
C CYS A 48 -4.61 2.69 16.00
N LEU A 49 -4.04 1.90 16.92
CA LEU A 49 -4.36 2.00 18.34
C LEU A 49 -3.91 3.33 18.96
N LEU A 50 -3.01 4.07 18.29
CA LEU A 50 -2.61 5.42 18.71
C LEU A 50 -3.72 6.46 18.53
N ASN A 51 -4.70 6.18 17.66
CA ASN A 51 -5.86 7.04 17.46
C ASN A 51 -7.11 6.20 17.16
N PRO A 52 -7.80 5.72 18.22
CA PRO A 52 -8.94 4.81 18.07
C PRO A 52 -10.17 5.45 17.40
N ASP A 53 -10.25 6.78 17.34
CA ASP A 53 -11.40 7.49 16.74
C ASP A 53 -11.40 7.44 15.20
N VAL A 54 -10.31 6.97 14.58
CA VAL A 54 -10.19 6.85 13.12
C VAL A 54 -11.01 5.67 12.59
N ALA A 55 -12.24 5.95 12.16
CA ALA A 55 -13.17 4.92 11.65
C ALA A 55 -12.77 4.27 10.30
N LYS A 56 -11.83 4.87 9.55
CA LYS A 56 -11.33 4.38 8.25
C LYS A 56 -9.83 4.62 8.15
N PRO A 57 -9.01 3.79 8.83
CA PRO A 57 -7.58 4.08 8.98
C PRO A 57 -6.74 3.75 7.72
N VAL A 58 -7.31 3.05 6.74
CA VAL A 58 -6.57 2.69 5.52
C VAL A 58 -6.68 3.81 4.50
N GLY A 59 -5.56 4.47 4.19
CA GLY A 59 -5.40 5.31 2.99
C GLY A 59 -4.70 4.53 1.90
N HIS A 60 -5.34 4.35 0.74
CA HIS A 60 -4.75 3.67 -0.42
C HIS A 60 -4.83 4.59 -1.64
N ILE A 61 -3.69 4.84 -2.28
CA ILE A 61 -3.58 5.63 -3.50
C ILE A 61 -3.04 4.70 -4.60
N ALA A 62 -3.88 4.40 -5.58
CA ALA A 62 -3.44 3.69 -6.77
C ALA A 62 -3.01 4.70 -7.83
N LEU A 63 -1.79 4.55 -8.35
CA LEU A 63 -1.27 5.35 -9.44
C LEU A 63 -1.31 4.53 -10.74
N SER A 64 -1.75 5.14 -11.83
CA SER A 64 -1.74 4.53 -13.15
C SER A 64 -1.03 5.46 -14.13
N PHE A 65 -0.05 4.92 -14.84
CA PHE A 65 0.72 5.66 -15.83
C PHE A 65 0.16 5.38 -17.22
N LYS A 66 0.41 6.30 -18.16
CA LYS A 66 0.05 6.00 -19.54
C LYS A 66 1.04 4.97 -20.09
N PRO A 67 0.66 4.11 -21.04
CA PRO A 67 1.58 3.15 -21.66
C PRO A 67 2.84 3.83 -22.24
N GLU A 68 2.69 5.04 -22.79
CA GLU A 68 3.80 5.82 -23.35
C GLU A 68 4.84 6.26 -22.31
N ASP A 69 4.47 6.30 -21.02
CA ASP A 69 5.38 6.65 -19.93
C ASP A 69 6.25 5.45 -19.49
N ALA A 70 6.00 4.22 -19.98
CA ALA A 70 6.70 3.01 -19.56
C ALA A 70 8.23 3.08 -19.62
N PRO A 71 8.87 3.67 -20.66
CA PRO A 71 10.33 3.81 -20.71
C PRO A 71 10.91 4.73 -19.61
N ARG A 72 10.07 5.51 -18.93
CA ARG A 72 10.45 6.45 -17.86
C ARG A 72 10.23 5.87 -16.46
N LEU A 73 9.57 4.72 -16.34
CA LEU A 73 9.28 4.05 -15.07
C LEU A 73 10.46 3.14 -14.69
N THR A 74 11.60 3.75 -14.42
CA THR A 74 12.85 3.07 -14.08
C THR A 74 13.36 3.54 -12.72
N ASP A 75 14.10 2.69 -12.01
CA ASP A 75 14.72 3.06 -10.73
C ASP A 75 15.96 3.97 -10.87
N ALA A 76 16.39 4.24 -12.10
CA ALA A 76 17.49 5.15 -12.38
C ALA A 76 17.06 6.61 -12.17
N PHE A 77 17.88 7.36 -11.42
CA PHE A 77 17.71 8.80 -11.14
C PHE A 77 18.33 9.68 -12.23
#